data_AF-A0A5R9M711-F1
#
_entry.id   AF-A0A5R9M711-F1
#
_cell.length_a   1.000
_cell.length_b   1.000
_cell.length_c   1.000
_cell.angle_alpha   90.00
_cell.angle_beta   90.00
_cell.angle_gamma   90.00
#
_symmetry.space_group_name_H-M   'P 1'
#
loop_
_entity.id
_entity.type
_entity.pdbx_description
1 polymer ?
#
loop_
_entity_poly.entity_id
_entity_poly.type
_entity_poly.pdbx_seq_one_letter_code
_entity_poly.pdbx_strand_id
1 'polypeptide(L)'
;MTAPFPTPYAARPCTLVVCRGCCCGNASKHPGTDHQRQLDRLSAAAADSGGRLALRTTDCLGPCDQANIVVVQPSAEGRRKGGRAVWIGFATDDGSTDDILAWVASGGPGETEPPASLALQIVSPRRATPLRRRR
;
A
#
# COMPACT_ATOMS: atom_id res chain seq x y z
N MET A 1 -10.22 9.84 -33.10
CA MET A 1 -10.31 10.22 -31.68
C MET A 1 -9.00 9.81 -31.02
N THR A 2 -8.03 10.72 -30.94
CA THR A 2 -6.70 10.45 -30.39
C THR A 2 -6.76 10.59 -28.88
N ALA A 3 -6.44 9.54 -28.13
CA ALA A 3 -6.32 9.62 -26.68
C ALA A 3 -5.18 10.58 -26.31
N PRO A 4 -5.36 11.51 -25.36
CA PRO A 4 -4.31 12.45 -24.98
C PRO A 4 -3.12 11.71 -24.37
N PHE A 5 -1.91 12.14 -24.73
CA PHE A 5 -0.68 11.66 -24.10
C PHE A 5 -0.70 12.04 -22.60
N PRO A 6 -0.32 11.12 -21.69
CA PRO A 6 -0.21 11.45 -20.27
C PRO A 6 0.80 12.57 -20.08
N THR A 7 0.37 13.66 -19.44
CA THR A 7 1.21 14.82 -19.19
C THR A 7 2.35 14.38 -18.26
N PRO A 8 3.64 14.59 -18.62
CA PRO A 8 4.78 14.16 -17.81
C PRO A 8 4.88 14.85 -16.43
N TYR A 9 3.97 15.78 -16.13
CA TYR A 9 3.84 16.50 -14.87
C TYR A 9 2.46 16.33 -14.20
N ALA A 10 1.67 15.32 -14.57
CA ALA A 10 0.53 14.95 -13.75
C ALA A 10 1.04 14.68 -12.32
N ALA A 11 0.52 15.41 -11.34
CA ALA A 11 0.96 15.32 -9.95
C ALA A 11 0.91 13.85 -9.53
N ARG A 12 2.04 13.34 -9.01
CA ARG A 12 2.14 11.91 -8.64
C ARG A 12 1.03 11.56 -7.66
N PRO A 13 0.20 10.54 -7.94
CA PRO A 13 -0.83 10.10 -7.01
C PRO A 13 -0.23 9.43 -5.78
N CYS A 14 -1.07 9.23 -4.77
CA CYS A 14 -0.74 8.29 -3.70
C CYS A 14 -0.55 6.90 -4.30
N THR A 15 0.48 6.18 -3.85
CA THR A 15 0.78 4.84 -4.38
C THR A 15 0.78 3.81 -3.25
N LEU A 16 -0.02 2.77 -3.39
CA LEU A 16 0.01 1.59 -2.54
C LEU A 16 0.98 0.56 -3.13
N VAL A 17 1.93 0.10 -2.32
CA VAL A 17 2.83 -1.01 -2.65
C VAL A 17 2.54 -2.17 -1.72
N VAL A 18 2.04 -3.27 -2.26
CA VAL A 18 1.57 -4.43 -1.49
C VAL A 18 2.56 -5.59 -1.61
N CYS A 19 3.00 -6.13 -0.48
CA CYS A 19 3.84 -7.32 -0.40
C CYS A 19 3.02 -8.57 -0.72
N ARG A 20 3.45 -9.39 -1.69
CA ARG A 20 2.75 -10.60 -2.15
C ARG A 20 3.67 -11.83 -2.32
N GLY A 21 4.82 -11.88 -1.65
CA GLY A 21 5.73 -13.02 -1.72
C GLY A 21 5.56 -14.04 -0.59
N CYS A 22 6.65 -14.70 -0.21
CA CYS A 22 6.59 -15.95 0.58
C CYS A 22 5.92 -15.84 1.95
N CYS A 23 5.94 -14.66 2.58
CA CYS A 23 5.32 -14.40 3.88
C CYS A 23 3.95 -13.74 3.71
N CYS A 24 3.86 -12.67 2.92
CA CYS A 24 2.63 -11.89 2.70
C CYS A 24 1.89 -12.41 1.48
N GLY A 25 0.61 -12.80 1.59
CA GLY A 25 -0.11 -13.44 0.47
C GLY A 25 -0.25 -14.96 0.59
N ASN A 26 0.32 -15.55 1.64
CA ASN A 26 0.32 -17.00 1.86
C ASN A 26 -0.74 -17.40 2.88
N ALA A 27 -1.81 -18.06 2.43
CA ALA A 27 -2.90 -18.54 3.28
C ALA A 27 -2.45 -19.52 4.37
N SER A 28 -1.38 -20.29 4.15
CA SER A 28 -0.82 -21.18 5.18
C SER A 28 -0.11 -20.42 6.30
N LYS A 29 0.36 -19.19 6.04
CA LYS A 29 1.01 -18.33 7.05
C LYS A 29 0.02 -17.41 7.76
N HIS A 30 -1.03 -17.00 7.07
CA HIS A 30 -2.10 -16.17 7.61
C HIS A 30 -3.46 -16.83 7.30
N PRO A 31 -3.80 -17.90 8.03
CA PRO A 31 -5.10 -18.55 7.85
C PRO A 31 -6.22 -17.59 8.22
N GLY A 32 -7.30 -17.58 7.42
CA GLY A 32 -8.42 -16.65 7.59
C GLY A 32 -8.26 -15.31 6.89
N THR A 33 -7.06 -14.98 6.37
CA THR A 33 -6.85 -13.79 5.54
C THR A 33 -7.08 -14.10 4.07
N ASP A 34 -8.05 -13.43 3.47
CA ASP A 34 -8.29 -13.45 2.03
C ASP A 34 -7.44 -12.38 1.32
N HIS A 35 -6.20 -12.76 1.01
CA HIS A 35 -5.22 -11.89 0.37
C HIS A 35 -5.61 -11.52 -1.07
N GLN A 36 -6.31 -12.42 -1.77
CA GLN A 36 -6.73 -12.17 -3.15
C GLN A 36 -7.86 -11.15 -3.15
N ARG A 37 -8.89 -11.34 -2.31
CA ARG A 37 -9.98 -10.37 -2.17
C ARG A 37 -9.45 -9.01 -1.74
N GLN A 38 -8.50 -8.94 -0.80
CA GLN A 38 -7.86 -7.66 -0.48
C GLN A 38 -7.21 -7.03 -1.72
N LEU A 39 -6.44 -7.78 -2.50
CA LEU A 39 -5.78 -7.24 -3.69
C LEU A 39 -6.80 -6.76 -4.73
N ASP A 40 -7.88 -7.51 -4.93
CA ASP A 40 -8.95 -7.15 -5.86
C ASP A 40 -9.65 -5.85 -5.43
N ARG A 41 -9.93 -5.70 -4.14
CA ARG A 41 -10.50 -4.46 -3.58
C ARG A 41 -9.58 -3.25 -3.78
N LEU A 42 -8.29 -3.39 -3.50
CA LEU A 42 -7.30 -2.33 -3.72
C LEU A 42 -7.17 -1.99 -5.22
N SER A 43 -7.25 -3.00 -6.10
CA SER A 43 -7.16 -2.82 -7.55
C SER A 43 -8.38 -2.08 -8.09
N ALA A 44 -9.59 -2.48 -7.67
CA ALA A 44 -10.83 -1.81 -8.03
C ALA A 44 -10.82 -0.34 -7.57
N ALA A 45 -10.43 -0.08 -6.31
CA ALA A 45 -10.32 1.28 -5.80
C ALA A 45 -9.31 2.14 -6.58
N ALA A 46 -8.19 1.56 -7.02
CA ALA A 46 -7.22 2.25 -7.86
C ALA A 46 -7.80 2.60 -9.23
N ALA A 47 -8.53 1.67 -9.87
CA ALA A 47 -9.21 1.89 -11.14
C ALA A 47 -10.29 3.00 -11.04
N ASP A 48 -11.08 2.98 -9.96
CA ASP A 48 -12.17 3.93 -9.73
C ASP A 48 -11.67 5.32 -9.27
N SER A 49 -10.40 5.42 -8.85
CA SER A 49 -9.84 6.66 -8.29
C SER A 49 -9.68 7.81 -9.29
N GLY A 50 -9.87 7.57 -10.60
CA GLY A 50 -9.61 8.57 -11.64
C GLY A 50 -8.15 9.01 -11.69
N GLY A 51 -7.22 8.12 -11.33
CA GLY A 51 -5.78 8.39 -11.33
C GLY A 51 -5.24 9.03 -10.04
N ARG A 52 -6.04 9.12 -8.96
CA ARG A 52 -5.61 9.63 -7.64
C ARG A 52 -4.90 8.58 -6.79
N LEU A 53 -5.11 7.30 -7.08
CA LEU A 53 -4.47 6.16 -6.43
C LEU A 53 -3.81 5.28 -7.49
N ALA A 54 -2.55 4.90 -7.24
CA ALA A 54 -1.86 3.86 -7.99
C ALA A 54 -1.62 2.63 -7.09
N LEU A 55 -1.76 1.43 -7.66
CA LEU A 55 -1.46 0.18 -6.98
C LEU A 55 -0.27 -0.52 -7.63
N ARG A 56 0.65 -1.03 -6.80
CA ARG A 56 1.78 -1.87 -7.20
C ARG A 56 1.87 -3.07 -6.27
N THR A 57 2.34 -4.19 -6.80
CA THR A 57 2.70 -5.36 -6.00
C THR A 57 4.21 -5.57 -6.05
N THR A 58 4.74 -6.23 -5.04
CA THR A 58 6.13 -6.65 -4.99
C THR A 58 6.26 -7.96 -4.23
N ASP A 59 7.29 -8.74 -4.54
CA ASP A 59 7.53 -10.02 -3.89
C ASP A 59 7.87 -9.83 -2.40
N CYS A 60 8.73 -8.89 -2.02
CA CYS A 60 9.12 -8.73 -0.62
C CYS A 60 9.49 -7.29 -0.25
N LEU A 61 8.88 -6.81 0.84
CA LEU A 61 9.15 -5.50 1.43
C LEU A 61 10.05 -5.55 2.68
N GLY A 62 10.23 -6.74 3.30
CA GLY A 62 11.27 -6.98 4.29
C GLY A 62 10.83 -7.32 5.72
N PRO A 63 9.96 -6.53 6.36
CA PRO A 63 9.45 -6.80 7.72
C PRO A 63 8.49 -8.01 7.74
N CYS A 64 9.02 -9.20 7.44
CA CYS A 64 8.24 -10.41 7.29
C CYS A 64 7.56 -10.89 8.58
N ASP A 65 8.09 -10.47 9.74
CA ASP A 65 7.54 -10.69 11.08
C ASP A 65 6.30 -9.83 11.37
N GLN A 66 6.07 -8.79 10.57
CA GLN A 66 4.97 -7.85 10.74
C GLN A 66 3.73 -8.20 9.91
N ALA A 67 3.76 -9.27 9.10
CA ALA A 67 2.65 -9.79 8.28
C ALA A 67 2.02 -8.80 7.27
N ASN A 68 1.68 -9.30 6.08
CA ASN A 68 0.93 -8.59 5.04
C ASN A 68 1.25 -7.08 4.86
N ILE A 69 2.52 -6.75 4.62
CA ILE A 69 2.98 -5.36 4.55
C ILE A 69 2.35 -4.60 3.38
N VAL A 70 1.80 -3.42 3.66
CA VAL A 70 1.36 -2.41 2.68
C VAL A 70 2.12 -1.11 2.92
N VAL A 71 2.70 -0.54 1.87
CA VAL A 71 3.36 0.77 1.95
C VAL A 71 2.52 1.82 1.23
N VAL A 72 2.15 2.86 1.97
CA VAL A 72 1.46 4.03 1.44
C VAL A 72 2.49 5.10 1.11
N GLN A 73 2.77 5.29 -0.17
CA GLN A 73 3.61 6.38 -0.65
C GLN A 73 2.75 7.63 -0.85
N PRO A 74 3.18 8.79 -0.30
CA PRO A 74 2.43 10.03 -0.44
C PRO A 74 2.43 10.54 -1.87
N SER A 75 1.37 11.28 -2.21
CA SER A 75 1.25 12.04 -3.44
C SER A 75 2.32 13.14 -3.54
N ALA A 76 2.42 13.79 -4.71
CA ALA A 76 3.30 14.95 -4.89
C ALA A 76 2.95 16.11 -3.93
N GLU A 77 1.68 16.28 -3.56
CA GLU A 77 1.26 17.30 -2.59
C GLU A 77 1.62 16.90 -1.16
N GLY A 78 1.28 15.67 -0.76
CA GLY A 78 1.63 15.15 0.56
C GLY A 78 3.14 15.18 0.81
N ARG A 79 3.95 14.85 -0.21
CA ARG A 79 5.42 15.00 -0.17
C ARG A 79 5.86 16.44 0.09
N ARG A 80 5.26 17.43 -0.59
CA ARG A 80 5.57 18.86 -0.41
C ARG A 80 5.24 19.33 1.00
N LYS A 81 4.18 18.81 1.61
CA LYS A 81 3.81 19.06 3.02
C LYS A 81 4.65 18.27 4.04
N GLY A 82 5.69 17.55 3.60
CA GLY A 82 6.59 16.80 4.49
C GLY A 82 6.22 15.33 4.66
N GLY A 83 5.14 14.85 4.04
CA GLY A 83 4.72 13.46 4.05
C GLY A 83 5.85 12.50 3.63
N ARG A 84 5.90 11.34 4.28
CA ARG A 84 6.83 10.25 3.99
C ARG A 84 6.04 8.97 3.76
N ALA A 85 6.71 7.98 3.17
CA ALA A 85 6.09 6.68 3.00
C ALA A 85 5.79 6.08 4.39
N VAL A 86 4.56 5.60 4.56
CA VAL A 86 4.12 4.95 5.80
C VAL A 86 3.97 3.47 5.53
N TRP A 87 4.45 2.66 6.47
CA TRP A 87 4.50 1.21 6.36
C TRP A 87 3.48 0.63 7.33
N ILE A 88 2.53 -0.12 6.79
CA ILE A 88 1.47 -0.78 7.55
C ILE A 88 1.78 -2.27 7.59
N GLY A 89 1.90 -2.82 8.80
CA GLY A 89 1.95 -4.25 9.06
C GLY A 89 0.60 -4.79 9.52
N PHE A 90 0.46 -6.10 9.56
CA PHE A 90 -0.75 -6.81 10.00
C PHE A 90 -2.02 -6.34 9.29
N ALA A 91 -1.90 -5.86 8.04
CA ALA A 91 -3.02 -5.38 7.24
C ALA A 91 -3.85 -6.57 6.70
N THR A 92 -4.29 -7.47 7.57
CA THR A 92 -4.80 -8.80 7.21
C THR A 92 -6.32 -8.90 7.20
N ASP A 93 -7.01 -7.85 7.63
CA ASP A 93 -8.45 -7.81 7.77
C ASP A 93 -9.09 -6.70 6.91
N ASP A 94 -10.41 -6.77 6.79
CA ASP A 94 -11.18 -5.80 6.01
C ASP A 94 -11.15 -4.40 6.59
N GLY A 95 -11.11 -4.25 7.92
CA GLY A 95 -11.03 -2.95 8.58
C GLY A 95 -9.73 -2.24 8.23
N SER A 96 -8.59 -2.93 8.31
CA SER A 96 -7.30 -2.36 7.87
C SER A 96 -7.30 -1.95 6.39
N THR A 97 -7.99 -2.72 5.54
CA THR A 97 -8.10 -2.41 4.11
C THR A 97 -8.99 -1.18 3.87
N ASP A 98 -10.10 -1.08 4.59
CA ASP A 98 -11.02 0.06 4.55
C ASP A 98 -10.34 1.34 5.03
N ASP A 99 -9.61 1.27 6.14
CA ASP A 99 -8.89 2.41 6.71
C ASP A 99 -7.79 2.91 5.76
N ILE A 100 -7.04 2.01 5.11
CA ILE A 100 -6.05 2.37 4.09
C ILE A 100 -6.72 3.10 2.92
N LEU A 101 -7.83 2.56 2.42
CA LEU A 101 -8.54 3.15 1.28
C LEU A 101 -9.15 4.51 1.63
N ALA A 102 -9.78 4.63 2.79
CA ALA A 102 -10.33 5.90 3.28
C ALA A 102 -9.22 6.95 3.45
N TRP A 103 -8.09 6.56 4.02
CA TRP A 103 -6.96 7.47 4.21
C TRP A 103 -6.31 7.92 2.90
N VAL A 104 -6.14 7.01 1.94
CA VAL A 104 -5.63 7.42 0.61
C VAL A 104 -6.64 8.29 -0.13
N ALA A 105 -7.94 8.02 0.00
CA ALA A 105 -8.98 8.86 -0.58
C ALA A 105 -9.00 10.28 0.03
N SER A 106 -8.64 10.44 1.31
CA SER A 106 -8.45 11.73 1.97
C SER A 106 -7.08 12.38 1.72
N GLY A 107 -6.28 11.85 0.79
CA GLY A 107 -5.00 12.41 0.36
C GLY A 107 -3.77 11.71 0.94
N GLY A 108 -3.93 10.83 1.92
CA GLY A 108 -2.87 9.99 2.47
C GLY A 108 -1.78 10.76 3.24
N PRO A 109 -0.56 10.19 3.35
CA PRO A 109 0.48 10.74 4.21
C PRO A 109 0.89 12.17 3.85
N GLY A 110 0.92 13.05 4.85
CA GLY A 110 1.26 14.46 4.70
C GLY A 110 0.07 15.37 4.32
N GLU A 111 -1.05 14.78 3.90
CA GLU A 111 -2.32 15.50 3.69
C GLU A 111 -3.26 15.31 4.87
N THR A 112 -3.41 14.06 5.31
CA THR A 112 -4.26 13.68 6.44
C THR A 112 -3.52 12.71 7.35
N GLU A 113 -3.85 12.75 8.64
CA GLU A 113 -3.34 11.79 9.61
C GLU A 113 -4.01 10.42 9.40
N PRO A 114 -3.28 9.29 9.55
CA PRO A 114 -3.90 7.98 9.47
C PRO A 114 -4.96 7.81 10.56
N PRO A 115 -6.05 7.05 10.30
CA PRO A 115 -6.99 6.64 11.33
C PRO A 115 -6.28 5.99 12.52
N ALA A 116 -6.81 6.16 13.73
CA ALA A 116 -6.16 5.66 14.96
C ALA A 116 -5.96 4.13 14.94
N SER A 117 -6.89 3.37 14.37
CA SER A 117 -6.78 1.93 14.10
C SER A 117 -5.57 1.60 13.23
N LEU A 118 -5.39 2.33 12.14
CA LEU A 118 -4.27 2.17 11.23
C LEU A 118 -2.94 2.63 11.84
N ALA A 119 -2.96 3.64 12.72
CA ALA A 119 -1.78 4.11 13.44
C ALA A 119 -1.16 3.02 14.33
N LEU A 120 -1.98 2.15 14.93
CA LEU A 120 -1.52 0.98 15.71
C LEU A 120 -0.78 -0.06 14.86
N GLN A 121 -1.00 -0.04 13.54
CA GLN A 121 -0.40 -0.96 12.57
C GLN A 121 0.83 -0.36 11.87
N ILE A 122 1.24 0.86 12.23
CA ILE A 122 2.43 1.49 11.63
C ILE A 122 3.69 0.78 12.13
N VAL A 123 4.47 0.26 11.19
CA VAL A 123 5.73 -0.43 11.44
C VAL A 123 6.89 0.36 10.87
N SER A 124 8.09 0.13 11.40
CA SER A 124 9.29 0.69 10.78
C SER A 124 9.67 -0.12 9.53
N PRO A 125 10.25 0.52 8.49
CA PRO A 125 10.94 -0.20 7.44
C PRO A 125 12.17 -0.90 8.01
N ARG A 126 11.99 -2.09 8.61
CA ARG A 126 13.12 -2.95 8.92
C ARG A 126 13.69 -3.45 7.59
N ARG A 127 14.97 -3.21 7.37
CA ARG A 127 15.67 -3.64 6.15
C ARG A 127 15.48 -5.15 6.02
N ALA A 128 14.87 -5.59 4.91
CA ALA A 128 14.91 -6.99 4.53
C ALA A 128 16.39 -7.41 4.50
N THR A 129 16.80 -8.41 5.28
CA THR A 129 17.97 -9.18 4.85
C THR A 129 17.56 -9.81 3.53
N PRO A 130 18.26 -9.57 2.41
CA PRO A 130 17.84 -10.08 1.13
C PRO A 130 17.69 -11.60 1.20
N LEU A 131 16.51 -12.12 0.86
CA LEU A 131 16.37 -13.55 0.62
C LEU A 131 17.23 -13.87 -0.62
N ARG A 132 18.30 -14.64 -0.43
CA ARG A 132 19.10 -15.19 -1.55
C ARG A 132 18.15 -15.99 -2.44
N ARG A 133 17.91 -15.52 -3.67
CA ARG A 133 17.25 -16.33 -4.71
C ARG A 133 18.10 -17.59 -4.93
N ARG A 134 17.54 -18.78 -4.68
CA ARG A 134 18.14 -20.02 -5.19
C ARG A 134 17.93 -20.00 -6.70
N ARG A 135 19.04 -20.07 -7.43
CA ARG A 135 19.13 -20.06 -8.89
C ARG A 135 18.92 -21.46 -9.43
#